data_AF-A0A7S2JNE5-F1
#
_entry.id   AF-A0A7S2JNE5-F1
#
_cell.length_a   1.000
_cell.length_b   1.000
_cell.length_c   1.000
_cell.angle_alpha   90.00
_cell.angle_beta   90.00
_cell.angle_gamma   90.00
#
_symmetry.space_group_name_H-M   'P 1'
#
loop_
_entity.id
_entity.type
_entity.pdbx_description
1 polymer ?
#
loop_
_entity_poly.entity_id
_entity_poly.type
_entity_poly.pdbx_seq_one_letter_code
_entity_poly.pdbx_strand_id
1 'polypeptide(L)'
;LRSTTALPRVSEQERLPFKSVAVRHSARKTKTAALTPKPAAPHVEATCWSGWTSGEVELAAAQRTGRWPDGRKIGRGHGQPYLQPVYAHAIRRRKKTVEGRPGIGWAARVTPDDWITFKVTASGGKKLVCRAMLVRRFASFEAMLRECGVEACLPGLSGGLREGVEVYRSFGTFGGATYAELESESGAIAIDLEPLRPAL
;
A
#
# COMPACT_ATOMS: atom_id res chain seq x y z
N LEU A 1 -52.38 35.02 -16.66
CA LEU A 1 -51.24 35.82 -17.15
C LEU A 1 -50.00 35.49 -16.31
N ARG A 2 -49.05 34.72 -16.87
CA ARG A 2 -47.63 34.53 -16.47
C ARG A 2 -47.38 33.92 -15.06
N SER A 3 -46.41 33.05 -14.80
CA SER A 3 -45.38 32.35 -15.57
C SER A 3 -44.87 31.22 -14.65
N THR A 4 -44.96 29.96 -15.07
CA THR A 4 -44.23 28.84 -14.45
C THR A 4 -42.97 28.59 -15.26
N THR A 5 -41.81 28.96 -14.71
CA THR A 5 -40.50 28.70 -15.33
C THR A 5 -40.11 27.25 -15.08
N ALA A 6 -40.20 26.42 -16.12
CA ALA A 6 -39.68 25.06 -16.13
C ALA A 6 -38.16 25.08 -16.34
N LEU A 7 -37.43 24.33 -15.53
CA LEU A 7 -35.98 24.11 -15.68
C LEU A 7 -35.70 23.18 -16.87
N PRO A 8 -34.70 23.48 -17.72
CA PRO A 8 -34.36 22.60 -18.84
C PRO A 8 -33.60 21.35 -18.39
N ARG A 9 -33.94 20.23 -19.03
CA ARG A 9 -33.27 18.93 -18.97
C ARG A 9 -31.81 19.04 -19.41
N VAL A 10 -30.89 18.47 -18.63
CA VAL A 10 -29.49 18.29 -19.03
C VAL A 10 -29.42 17.11 -20.00
N SER A 11 -28.91 17.35 -21.20
CA SER A 11 -28.71 16.40 -22.28
C SER A 11 -27.49 15.50 -22.06
N GLU A 12 -27.67 14.20 -22.32
CA GLU A 12 -26.59 13.23 -22.60
C GLU A 12 -25.85 13.62 -23.89
N GLN A 13 -24.60 14.07 -23.76
CA GLN A 13 -23.51 14.16 -24.75
C GLN A 13 -22.42 14.98 -24.03
N GLU A 14 -21.18 14.55 -23.80
CA GLU A 14 -20.27 13.75 -24.61
C GLU A 14 -19.36 12.89 -23.72
N ARG A 15 -19.19 11.62 -24.09
CA ARG A 15 -18.08 10.78 -23.65
C ARG A 15 -16.83 11.25 -24.39
N LEU A 16 -15.89 11.88 -23.69
CA LEU A 16 -14.60 12.22 -24.29
C LEU A 16 -13.73 10.96 -24.45
N PRO A 17 -13.13 10.72 -25.62
CA PRO A 17 -12.30 9.56 -25.86
C PRO A 17 -10.94 9.65 -25.15
N PHE A 18 -10.50 8.50 -24.63
CA PHE A 18 -9.12 8.23 -24.23
C PHE A 18 -8.16 8.63 -25.36
N LYS A 19 -7.33 9.65 -25.13
CA LYS A 19 -6.20 9.95 -26.02
C LYS A 19 -5.05 9.01 -25.66
N SER A 20 -4.67 8.15 -26.60
CA SER A 20 -3.44 7.38 -26.54
C SER A 20 -2.25 8.35 -26.57
N VAL A 21 -1.43 8.34 -25.53
CA VAL A 21 -0.15 9.04 -25.54
C VAL A 21 0.84 8.15 -26.29
N ALA A 22 1.23 8.59 -27.48
CA ALA A 22 2.29 7.97 -28.27
C ALA A 22 3.62 8.06 -27.49
N VAL A 23 4.18 6.89 -27.16
CA VAL A 23 5.52 6.77 -26.58
C VAL A 23 6.54 7.13 -27.67
N ARG A 24 7.16 8.30 -27.55
CA ARG A 24 8.35 8.64 -28.35
C ARG A 24 9.54 7.89 -27.78
N HIS A 25 10.10 6.96 -28.55
CA HIS A 25 11.41 6.38 -28.27
C HIS A 25 12.49 7.44 -28.44
N SER A 26 12.94 8.01 -27.32
CA SER A 26 14.15 8.82 -27.28
C SER A 26 15.35 7.95 -26.96
N ALA A 27 16.38 8.05 -27.81
CA ALA A 27 17.59 7.25 -27.77
C ALA A 27 18.31 7.32 -26.41
N ARG A 28 18.68 6.14 -25.90
CA ARG A 28 19.33 5.92 -24.61
C ARG A 28 20.81 6.30 -24.72
N LYS A 29 21.20 7.48 -24.23
CA LYS A 29 22.61 7.77 -23.89
C LYS A 29 22.93 7.09 -22.56
N THR A 30 23.81 6.10 -22.59
CA THR A 30 24.36 5.45 -21.40
C THR A 30 25.26 6.43 -20.64
N LYS A 31 24.71 7.04 -19.58
CA LYS A 31 25.52 7.72 -18.56
C LYS A 31 25.74 6.72 -17.43
N THR A 32 26.96 6.23 -17.32
CA THR A 32 27.43 5.43 -16.17
C THR A 32 27.40 6.33 -14.94
N ALA A 33 26.28 6.33 -14.22
CA ALA A 33 26.19 6.91 -12.88
C ALA A 33 26.74 5.87 -11.90
N ALA A 34 27.72 6.27 -11.10
CA ALA A 34 28.23 5.48 -9.99
C ALA A 34 27.06 5.06 -9.08
N LEU A 35 26.89 3.76 -8.87
CA LEU A 35 25.94 3.23 -7.89
C LEU A 35 26.42 3.66 -6.51
N THR A 36 25.81 4.69 -5.95
CA THR A 36 25.81 4.89 -4.51
C THR A 36 25.11 3.68 -3.87
N PRO A 37 25.67 3.09 -2.80
CA PRO A 37 25.07 1.93 -2.15
C PRO A 37 23.66 2.27 -1.67
N LYS A 38 22.71 1.42 -2.06
CA LYS A 38 21.32 1.47 -1.60
C LYS A 38 21.33 1.40 -0.07
N PRO A 39 20.66 2.31 0.67
CA PRO A 39 20.55 2.18 2.11
C PRO A 39 19.92 0.82 2.43
N ALA A 40 20.65 0.01 3.19
CA ALA A 40 20.22 -1.32 3.57
C ALA A 40 19.01 -1.18 4.49
N ALA A 41 17.96 -1.98 4.22
CA ALA A 41 16.93 -2.19 5.23
C ALA A 41 17.60 -2.70 6.52
N PRO A 42 17.06 -2.36 7.71
CA PRO A 42 17.66 -2.76 8.98
C PRO A 42 17.96 -4.27 9.03
N HIS A 43 19.07 -4.62 9.70
CA HIS A 43 19.67 -5.96 9.76
C HIS A 43 18.62 -7.08 9.80
N VAL A 44 18.65 -7.93 8.78
CA VAL A 44 17.76 -9.08 8.64
C VAL A 44 18.27 -10.18 9.57
N GLU A 45 17.74 -10.25 10.79
CA GLU A 45 17.77 -11.50 11.55
C GLU A 45 17.20 -12.61 10.64
N ALA A 46 17.84 -13.78 10.63
CA ALA A 46 17.36 -14.93 9.86
C ALA A 46 15.90 -15.23 10.27
N THR A 47 14.96 -14.84 9.43
CA THR A 47 13.54 -14.96 9.73
C THR A 47 13.14 -16.43 9.67
N CYS A 48 12.97 -17.05 10.84
CA CYS A 48 12.44 -18.40 10.95
C CYS A 48 10.97 -18.41 10.52
N TRP A 49 10.64 -19.22 9.52
CA TRP A 49 9.27 -19.42 9.01
C TRP A 49 8.53 -20.55 9.71
N SER A 50 9.16 -21.24 10.65
CA SER A 50 8.51 -22.28 11.46
C SER A 50 7.33 -21.68 12.22
N GLY A 51 6.19 -22.35 12.18
CA GLY A 51 4.95 -21.81 12.73
C GLY A 51 4.44 -20.56 11.99
N TRP A 52 4.85 -20.33 10.74
CA TRP A 52 4.26 -19.29 9.91
C TRP A 52 2.81 -19.58 9.55
N THR A 53 2.05 -18.51 9.49
CA THR A 53 0.62 -18.48 9.69
C THR A 53 0.14 -17.28 8.88
N SER A 54 -0.56 -17.54 7.77
CA SER A 54 -0.84 -16.51 6.77
C SER A 54 -2.06 -15.67 7.09
N GLY A 55 -3.00 -16.15 7.91
CA GLY A 55 -4.32 -15.53 8.08
C GLY A 55 -5.36 -15.98 7.03
N GLU A 56 -5.02 -16.92 6.13
CA GLU A 56 -5.93 -17.38 5.08
C GLU A 56 -7.10 -18.23 5.64
N VAL A 57 -6.91 -18.92 6.76
CA VAL A 57 -7.99 -19.69 7.42
C VAL A 57 -9.03 -18.75 8.02
N GLU A 58 -8.56 -17.70 8.69
CA GLU A 58 -9.39 -16.64 9.28
C GLU A 58 -10.14 -15.86 8.19
N LEU A 59 -9.47 -15.55 7.08
CA LEU A 59 -10.12 -14.94 5.92
C LEU A 59 -11.22 -15.85 5.35
N ALA A 60 -10.95 -17.14 5.16
CA ALA A 60 -11.94 -18.08 4.63
C ALA A 60 -13.18 -18.20 5.55
N ALA A 61 -12.99 -18.14 6.87
CA ALA A 61 -14.10 -18.09 7.82
C ALA A 61 -14.91 -16.80 7.70
N ALA A 62 -14.24 -15.64 7.60
CA ALA A 62 -14.91 -14.35 7.41
C ALA A 62 -15.67 -14.27 6.08
N GLN A 63 -15.08 -14.78 5.00
CA GLN A 63 -15.73 -14.85 3.69
C GLN A 63 -16.98 -15.73 3.70
N ARG A 64 -16.95 -16.87 4.41
CA ARG A 64 -18.10 -17.77 4.53
C ARG A 64 -19.28 -17.11 5.25
N THR A 65 -19.01 -16.28 6.25
CA THR A 65 -20.04 -15.59 7.04
C THR A 65 -20.41 -14.22 6.47
N GLY A 66 -19.61 -13.68 5.54
CA GLY A 66 -19.72 -12.31 5.04
C GLY A 66 -19.35 -11.24 6.07
N ARG A 67 -18.74 -11.63 7.20
CA ARG A 67 -18.47 -10.74 8.34
C ARG A 67 -17.10 -11.01 8.96
N TRP A 68 -16.51 -9.94 9.49
CA TRP A 68 -15.36 -10.01 10.38
C TRP A 68 -15.76 -10.53 11.77
N PRO A 69 -14.80 -10.98 12.62
CA PRO A 69 -15.09 -11.47 13.96
C PRO A 69 -15.80 -10.46 14.87
N ASP A 70 -15.63 -9.17 14.61
CA ASP A 70 -16.31 -8.07 15.31
C ASP A 70 -17.74 -7.79 14.78
N GLY A 71 -18.23 -8.61 13.85
CA GLY A 71 -19.56 -8.48 13.25
C GLY A 71 -19.67 -7.51 12.08
N ARG A 72 -18.62 -6.71 11.78
CA ARG A 72 -18.64 -5.79 10.62
C ARG A 72 -18.66 -6.59 9.31
N LYS A 73 -19.25 -6.02 8.26
CA LYS A 73 -19.29 -6.66 6.94
C LYS A 73 -17.88 -6.76 6.36
N ILE A 74 -17.54 -7.89 5.76
CA ILE A 74 -16.28 -8.03 5.04
C ILE A 74 -16.26 -7.10 3.81
N GLY A 75 -15.16 -6.38 3.62
CA GLY A 75 -14.93 -5.53 2.44
C GLY A 75 -14.55 -6.34 1.20
N ARG A 76 -13.82 -5.73 0.27
CA ARG A 76 -13.28 -6.40 -0.91
C ARG A 76 -11.83 -6.87 -0.69
N GLY A 77 -11.38 -7.77 -1.56
CA GLY A 77 -10.02 -8.28 -1.54
C GLY A 77 -9.04 -7.54 -2.43
N HIS A 78 -7.85 -7.29 -1.89
CA HIS A 78 -6.69 -6.77 -2.63
C HIS A 78 -5.57 -7.80 -2.59
N GLY A 79 -5.42 -8.51 -3.71
CA GLY A 79 -4.42 -9.57 -3.83
C GLY A 79 -3.09 -9.06 -4.37
N GLN A 80 -2.02 -9.69 -3.88
CA GLN A 80 -0.70 -9.75 -4.50
C GLN A 80 0.21 -8.51 -4.45
N PRO A 81 0.08 -7.52 -3.55
CA PRO A 81 1.21 -6.63 -3.28
C PRO A 81 2.37 -7.40 -2.68
N TYR A 82 3.59 -7.07 -3.10
CA TYR A 82 4.80 -7.65 -2.52
C TYR A 82 5.16 -6.97 -1.19
N LEU A 83 5.65 -7.78 -0.26
CA LEU A 83 6.09 -7.36 1.07
C LEU A 83 7.42 -8.03 1.40
N GLN A 84 8.37 -7.28 1.93
CA GLN A 84 9.66 -7.85 2.36
C GLN A 84 9.48 -8.67 3.64
N PRO A 85 10.26 -9.76 3.85
CA PRO A 85 10.19 -10.60 5.05
C PRO A 85 10.20 -9.84 6.36
N VAL A 86 11.11 -8.87 6.53
CA VAL A 86 11.24 -8.08 7.76
C VAL A 86 9.93 -7.38 8.13
N TYR A 87 9.25 -6.80 7.14
CA TYR A 87 7.96 -6.13 7.36
C TYR A 87 6.82 -7.11 7.57
N ALA A 88 6.84 -8.28 6.91
CA ALA A 88 5.85 -9.33 7.15
C ALA A 88 5.89 -9.83 8.60
N HIS A 89 7.09 -10.05 9.14
CA HIS A 89 7.27 -10.40 10.55
C HIS A 89 6.88 -9.26 11.49
N ALA A 90 7.23 -8.02 11.16
CA ALA A 90 6.88 -6.86 11.96
C ALA A 90 5.35 -6.63 12.03
N ILE A 91 4.64 -6.78 10.91
CA ILE A 91 3.17 -6.69 10.88
C ILE A 91 2.54 -7.84 11.67
N ARG A 92 3.01 -9.08 11.44
CA ARG A 92 2.51 -10.25 12.20
C ARG A 92 2.67 -10.07 13.71
N ARG A 93 3.78 -9.46 14.15
CA ARG A 93 4.07 -9.13 15.56
C ARG A 93 3.45 -7.81 16.03
N ARG A 94 2.62 -7.16 15.20
CA ARG A 94 1.96 -5.87 15.46
C ARG A 94 2.92 -4.73 15.81
N LYS A 95 4.18 -4.82 15.39
CA LYS A 95 5.17 -3.74 15.50
C LYS A 95 5.01 -2.72 14.38
N LYS A 96 4.83 -3.20 13.14
CA LYS A 96 4.45 -2.38 12.00
C LYS A 96 2.92 -2.42 11.89
N THR A 97 2.26 -1.34 12.25
CA THR A 97 0.79 -1.24 12.25
C THR A 97 0.26 -0.44 11.07
N VAL A 98 1.13 0.29 10.35
CA VAL A 98 0.73 1.11 9.20
C VAL A 98 1.52 0.69 7.97
N GLU A 99 0.81 0.49 6.86
CA GLU A 99 1.39 0.29 5.54
C GLU A 99 1.26 1.56 4.70
N GLY A 100 2.39 2.24 4.51
CA GLY A 100 2.51 3.34 3.56
C GLY A 100 2.72 2.84 2.12
N ARG A 101 2.02 3.45 1.16
CA ARG A 101 2.21 3.24 -0.29
C ARG A 101 1.99 4.57 -1.04
N PRO A 102 2.46 4.70 -2.29
CA PRO A 102 2.01 5.79 -3.16
C PRO A 102 0.48 5.74 -3.33
N GLY A 103 -0.16 6.89 -3.49
CA GLY A 103 -1.61 7.04 -3.60
C GLY A 103 -2.23 6.57 -4.93
N ILE A 104 -1.64 5.56 -5.58
CA ILE A 104 -2.02 5.03 -6.90
C ILE A 104 -2.27 3.51 -6.87
N GLY A 105 -2.82 2.97 -7.96
CA GLY A 105 -2.93 1.53 -8.19
C GLY A 105 -3.88 0.84 -7.21
N TRP A 106 -3.46 -0.30 -6.66
CA TRP A 106 -4.30 -1.07 -5.73
C TRP A 106 -4.52 -0.31 -4.42
N ALA A 107 -3.47 0.35 -3.89
CA ALA A 107 -3.53 1.01 -2.59
C ALA A 107 -4.54 2.16 -2.60
N ALA A 108 -4.62 2.91 -3.70
CA ALA A 108 -5.61 3.96 -3.91
C ALA A 108 -7.07 3.50 -3.80
N ARG A 109 -7.33 2.20 -3.95
CA ARG A 109 -8.66 1.59 -3.89
C ARG A 109 -8.93 0.90 -2.56
N VAL A 110 -8.03 0.90 -1.60
CA VAL A 110 -8.32 0.26 -0.31
C VAL A 110 -9.32 1.11 0.47
N THR A 111 -10.32 0.47 1.05
CA THR A 111 -11.26 1.07 2.01
C THR A 111 -11.19 0.32 3.34
N PRO A 112 -11.65 0.91 4.46
CA PRO A 112 -11.80 0.18 5.72
C PRO A 112 -12.59 -1.11 5.52
N ASP A 113 -12.25 -2.13 6.30
CA ASP A 113 -12.80 -3.48 6.25
C ASP A 113 -12.45 -4.32 5.00
N ASP A 114 -11.69 -3.78 4.05
CA ASP A 114 -11.08 -4.57 2.99
C ASP A 114 -10.00 -5.52 3.54
N TRP A 115 -9.71 -6.61 2.83
CA TRP A 115 -8.57 -7.48 3.14
C TRP A 115 -7.46 -7.34 2.11
N ILE A 116 -6.22 -7.46 2.59
CA ILE A 116 -5.02 -7.39 1.77
C ILE A 116 -4.22 -8.68 1.96
N THR A 117 -3.94 -9.38 0.86
CA THR A 117 -3.11 -10.59 0.86
C THR A 117 -1.74 -10.25 0.27
N PHE A 118 -0.77 -9.98 1.14
CA PHE A 118 0.61 -9.73 0.75
C PHE A 118 1.32 -11.00 0.32
N LYS A 119 2.08 -10.94 -0.79
CA LYS A 119 3.07 -11.96 -1.17
C LYS A 119 4.39 -11.61 -0.51
N VAL A 120 4.90 -12.48 0.36
CA VAL A 120 6.16 -12.21 1.06
C VAL A 120 7.32 -12.62 0.15
N THR A 121 8.17 -11.67 -0.23
CA THR A 121 9.27 -11.92 -1.17
C THR A 121 10.32 -12.85 -0.57
N ALA A 122 10.98 -13.68 -1.38
CA ALA A 122 12.05 -14.58 -0.95
C ALA A 122 11.69 -15.52 0.23
N SER A 123 10.40 -15.87 0.37
CA SER A 123 9.89 -16.68 1.50
C SER A 123 9.48 -18.10 1.10
N GLY A 124 9.65 -18.50 -0.16
CA GLY A 124 9.09 -19.76 -0.67
C GLY A 124 7.54 -19.73 -0.78
N GLY A 125 6.98 -18.57 -1.14
CA GLY A 125 5.54 -18.42 -1.42
C GLY A 125 4.66 -18.12 -0.22
N LYS A 126 5.23 -17.72 0.94
CA LYS A 126 4.43 -17.32 2.10
C LYS A 126 3.62 -16.06 1.80
N LYS A 127 2.47 -15.99 2.47
CA LYS A 127 1.56 -14.86 2.42
C LYS A 127 1.27 -14.34 3.82
N LEU A 128 0.86 -13.08 3.88
CA LEU A 128 0.29 -12.45 5.06
C LEU A 128 -1.02 -11.79 4.68
N VAL A 129 -2.08 -12.12 5.39
CA VAL A 129 -3.41 -11.52 5.23
C VAL A 129 -3.65 -10.54 6.36
N CYS A 130 -4.02 -9.32 5.99
CA CYS A 130 -4.39 -8.26 6.92
C CYS A 130 -5.77 -7.71 6.57
N ARG A 131 -6.48 -7.20 7.57
CA ARG A 131 -7.63 -6.31 7.41
C ARG A 131 -7.16 -4.86 7.43
N ALA A 132 -7.71 -4.05 6.54
CA ALA A 132 -7.53 -2.60 6.57
C ALA A 132 -8.49 -2.00 7.61
N MET A 133 -7.95 -1.38 8.66
CA MET A 133 -8.73 -0.82 9.76
C MET A 133 -9.10 0.64 9.51
N LEU A 134 -8.14 1.41 8.98
CA LEU A 134 -8.29 2.82 8.64
C LEU A 134 -7.46 3.12 7.39
N VAL A 135 -7.94 4.05 6.56
CA VAL A 135 -7.24 4.48 5.35
C VAL A 135 -7.18 6.01 5.34
N ARG A 136 -5.96 6.56 5.25
CA ARG A 136 -5.70 8.00 5.26
C ARG A 136 -4.86 8.38 4.05
N ARG A 137 -5.14 9.53 3.44
CA ARG A 137 -4.42 10.06 2.28
C ARG A 137 -3.63 11.29 2.68
N PHE A 138 -2.43 11.42 2.13
CA PHE A 138 -1.48 12.48 2.46
C PHE A 138 -0.89 13.05 1.19
N ALA A 139 -0.49 14.32 1.25
CA ALA A 139 0.21 14.97 0.14
C ALA A 139 1.61 14.38 -0.11
N SER A 140 2.23 13.76 0.90
CA SER A 140 3.58 13.19 0.81
C SER A 140 3.80 12.09 1.86
N PHE A 141 4.85 11.29 1.68
CA PHE A 141 5.34 10.34 2.69
C PHE A 141 5.82 11.06 3.96
N GLU A 142 6.35 12.27 3.84
CA GLU A 142 6.74 13.05 5.02
C GLU A 142 5.53 13.40 5.89
N ALA A 143 4.45 13.90 5.27
CA ALA A 143 3.20 14.19 5.98
C ALA A 143 2.61 12.92 6.60
N MET A 144 2.63 11.81 5.85
CA MET A 144 2.19 10.51 6.33
C MET A 144 3.00 10.05 7.56
N LEU A 145 4.33 10.09 7.49
CA LEU A 145 5.21 9.65 8.58
C LEU A 145 5.13 10.56 9.80
N ARG A 146 4.92 11.86 9.61
CA ARG A 146 4.69 12.82 10.71
C ARG A 146 3.41 12.50 11.47
N GLU A 147 2.33 12.15 10.75
CA GLU A 147 1.03 11.82 11.34
C GLU A 147 0.98 10.40 11.93
N CYS A 148 1.42 9.41 11.16
CA CYS A 148 1.34 7.99 11.55
C CYS A 148 2.45 7.57 12.51
N GLY A 149 3.55 8.34 12.58
CA GLY A 149 4.76 7.97 13.28
C GLY A 149 5.66 7.05 12.46
N VAL A 150 6.98 7.27 12.55
CA VAL A 150 7.98 6.47 11.83
C VAL A 150 7.97 5.02 12.30
N GLU A 151 7.93 4.77 13.61
CA GLU A 151 7.97 3.43 14.18
C GLU A 151 6.79 2.55 13.73
N ALA A 152 5.59 3.12 13.60
CA ALA A 152 4.41 2.40 13.12
C ALA A 152 4.54 1.94 11.66
N CYS A 153 5.30 2.69 10.84
CA CYS A 153 5.51 2.44 9.42
C CYS A 153 6.77 1.62 9.16
N LEU A 154 7.87 1.91 9.86
CA LEU A 154 9.23 1.42 9.65
C LEU A 154 9.88 1.13 11.02
N PRO A 155 9.42 0.09 11.74
CA PRO A 155 9.87 -0.16 13.10
C PRO A 155 11.36 -0.48 13.17
N GLY A 156 12.03 0.09 14.16
CA GLY A 156 13.48 -0.07 14.38
C GLY A 156 14.36 0.80 13.49
N LEU A 157 13.80 1.75 12.74
CA LEU A 157 14.56 2.75 12.00
C LEU A 157 15.08 3.85 12.94
N SER A 158 16.40 4.03 13.04
CA SER A 158 17.02 4.93 14.02
C SER A 158 17.14 6.39 13.57
N GLY A 159 17.23 6.68 12.27
CA GLY A 159 17.42 8.04 11.73
C GLY A 159 16.13 8.85 11.57
N GLY A 160 14.99 8.36 12.07
CA GLY A 160 13.77 9.13 12.25
C GLY A 160 13.08 9.53 10.93
N LEU A 161 12.41 10.70 10.95
CA LEU A 161 11.49 11.11 9.88
C LEU A 161 12.16 11.21 8.51
N ARG A 162 13.31 11.90 8.44
CA ARG A 162 14.01 12.14 7.18
C ARG A 162 14.47 10.83 6.55
N GLU A 163 15.14 9.97 7.32
CA GLU A 163 15.55 8.65 6.83
C GLU A 163 14.34 7.81 6.42
N GLY A 164 13.24 7.88 7.16
CA GLY A 164 12.00 7.19 6.80
C GLY A 164 11.45 7.60 5.44
N VAL A 165 11.47 8.90 5.12
CA VAL A 165 11.10 9.40 3.80
C VAL A 165 12.05 8.88 2.72
N GLU A 166 13.36 8.89 2.97
CA GLU A 166 14.38 8.38 2.04
C GLU A 166 14.19 6.87 1.77
N VAL A 167 13.91 6.07 2.81
CA VAL A 167 13.57 4.64 2.68
C VAL A 167 12.36 4.46 1.78
N TYR A 168 11.26 5.19 2.04
CA TYR A 168 10.05 5.11 1.22
C TYR A 168 10.33 5.44 -0.25
N ARG A 169 11.03 6.53 -0.51
CA ARG A 169 11.36 7.00 -1.86
C ARG A 169 12.32 6.08 -2.60
N SER A 170 13.10 5.27 -1.89
CA SER A 170 14.05 4.30 -2.47
C SER A 170 13.38 3.05 -3.06
N PHE A 171 12.10 2.80 -2.77
CA PHE A 171 11.42 1.61 -3.29
C PHE A 171 11.15 1.74 -4.79
N GLY A 172 11.61 0.74 -5.54
CA GLY A 172 11.29 0.58 -6.96
C GLY A 172 10.00 -0.20 -7.17
N THR A 173 9.35 0.04 -8.31
CA THR A 173 8.19 -0.72 -8.78
C THR A 173 8.56 -1.61 -9.96
N PHE A 174 7.74 -2.62 -10.25
CA PHE A 174 7.96 -3.50 -11.40
C PHE A 174 7.91 -2.76 -12.75
N GLY A 175 7.21 -1.62 -12.81
CA GLY A 175 7.12 -0.77 -14.00
C GLY A 175 8.32 0.17 -14.21
N GLY A 176 9.37 0.06 -13.39
CA GLY A 176 10.57 0.90 -13.48
C GLY A 176 10.47 2.25 -12.80
N ALA A 177 9.27 2.71 -12.43
CA ALA A 177 9.08 3.90 -11.61
C ALA A 177 9.49 3.66 -10.15
N THR A 178 9.89 4.73 -9.48
CA THR A 178 10.20 4.79 -8.06
C THR A 178 9.01 5.29 -7.25
N TYR A 179 9.03 5.05 -5.95
CA TYR A 179 8.03 5.62 -5.04
C TYR A 179 8.13 7.14 -4.96
N ALA A 180 9.30 7.74 -5.16
CA ALA A 180 9.45 9.19 -5.23
C ALA A 180 8.63 9.80 -6.39
N GLU A 181 8.74 9.21 -7.59
CA GLU A 181 8.00 9.65 -8.77
C GLU A 181 6.48 9.48 -8.54
N LEU A 182 6.06 8.30 -8.10
CA LEU A 182 4.64 8.02 -7.88
C LEU A 182 4.03 8.86 -6.74
N GLU A 183 4.78 9.13 -5.68
CA GLU A 183 4.36 10.02 -4.59
C GLU A 183 4.16 11.45 -5.12
N SER A 184 5.06 11.94 -5.97
CA SER A 184 4.95 13.30 -6.51
C SER A 184 3.67 13.50 -7.35
N GLU A 185 3.18 12.43 -7.98
CA GLU A 185 1.97 12.46 -8.80
C GLU A 185 0.68 12.20 -8.01
N SER A 186 0.75 11.35 -6.97
CA SER A 186 -0.45 10.77 -6.34
C SER A 186 -0.50 10.91 -4.82
N GLY A 187 0.51 11.53 -4.21
CA GLY A 187 0.70 11.59 -2.78
C GLY A 187 0.99 10.21 -2.17
N ALA A 188 0.74 10.11 -0.87
CA ALA A 188 0.90 8.88 -0.11
C ALA A 188 -0.45 8.42 0.49
N ILE A 189 -0.56 7.12 0.74
CA ILE A 189 -1.67 6.52 1.46
C ILE A 189 -1.13 5.70 2.62
N ALA A 190 -1.70 5.91 3.80
CA ALA A 190 -1.50 5.07 4.97
C ALA A 190 -2.69 4.12 5.11
N ILE A 191 -2.39 2.84 5.30
CA ILE A 191 -3.39 1.82 5.61
C ILE A 191 -3.02 1.25 6.97
N ASP A 192 -3.86 1.48 7.97
CA ASP A 192 -3.71 0.85 9.27
C ASP A 192 -4.10 -0.63 9.13
N LEU A 193 -3.18 -1.52 9.49
CA LEU A 193 -3.30 -2.95 9.27
C LEU A 193 -3.54 -3.68 10.59
N GLU A 194 -4.50 -4.60 10.53
CA GLU A 194 -4.62 -5.66 11.50
C GLU A 194 -4.29 -7.01 10.83
N PRO A 195 -3.24 -7.73 11.25
CA PRO A 195 -3.00 -9.08 10.74
C PRO A 195 -4.16 -9.98 11.17
N LEU A 196 -4.68 -10.80 10.25
CA LEU A 196 -5.72 -11.77 10.56
C LEU A 196 -5.12 -12.96 11.32
N ARG A 197 -4.80 -12.75 12.61
CA ARG A 197 -4.62 -13.71 13.72
C ARG A 197 -4.43 -12.96 15.06
N PRO A 198 -4.67 -13.62 16.20
CA PRO A 198 -4.24 -13.10 17.51
C PRO A 198 -2.72 -12.97 17.54
N ALA A 199 -2.21 -11.95 18.24
CA ALA A 199 -0.84 -11.98 18.70
C ALA A 199 -0.71 -13.20 19.63
N LEU A 200 0.32 -14.04 19.40
CA LEU A 200 0.74 -15.04 20.39
C LEU A 200 1.25 -14.32 21.64
#